data_AF-A0A538KZ52-F1
#
_entry.id   AF-A0A538KZ52-F1
#
_cell.length_a   1.000
_cell.length_b   1.000
_cell.length_c   1.000
_cell.angle_alpha   90.00
_cell.angle_beta   90.00
_cell.angle_gamma   90.00
#
_symmetry.space_group_name_H-M   'P 1'
#
loop_
_entity.id
_entity.type
_entity.pdbx_description
1 polymer ?
#
loop_
_entity_poly.entity_id
_entity_poly.type
_entity_poly.pdbx_seq_one_letter_code
_entity_poly.pdbx_strand_id
1 'polypeptide(L)'
;MRSLLKTVTAAACLALVAAIPASASPTTVTFKLVGSHPPDQDYHQGTFTAPAPMCPSGTWQGNGQGTRVFTCADASGTFTASFDGELEHTTGAKGPWAIVSGTGKYATLRGRGGATVDFSTGPNGSPITFSDTWQGVVDFDNVAPRITVQRATATRIRKPKGRYLLRLSFACPDNVAGNTVSYEVVVSTAAGSDLAKRSGQTTTGAALSLRIRPSRSARFVSVELTATDPVGNFRTSTRRMRLRR
;
A
#
# COMPACT_ATOMS: atom_id res chain seq x y z
N MET A 1 -24.23 -26.10 69.58
CA MET A 1 -23.32 -26.55 68.49
C MET A 1 -24.09 -26.60 67.18
N ARG A 2 -23.95 -25.60 66.31
CA ARG A 2 -24.32 -25.68 64.89
C ARG A 2 -23.30 -24.86 64.09
N SER A 3 -22.52 -25.58 63.29
CA SER A 3 -21.50 -25.05 62.37
C SER A 3 -22.21 -24.53 61.11
N LEU A 4 -21.93 -23.28 60.71
CA LEU A 4 -22.32 -22.74 59.41
C LEU A 4 -21.08 -22.66 58.52
N LEU A 5 -20.95 -23.64 57.63
CA LEU A 5 -20.05 -23.65 56.49
C LEU A 5 -20.41 -22.47 55.57
N LYS A 6 -19.49 -21.52 55.39
CA LYS A 6 -19.60 -20.49 54.36
C LYS A 6 -18.96 -21.01 53.07
N THR A 7 -19.78 -21.35 52.09
CA THR A 7 -19.37 -21.61 50.70
C THR A 7 -18.86 -20.32 50.06
N VAL A 8 -17.59 -20.30 49.65
CA VAL A 8 -17.00 -19.26 48.81
C VAL A 8 -17.26 -19.62 47.35
N THR A 9 -18.07 -18.83 46.66
CA THR A 9 -18.31 -18.97 45.22
C THR A 9 -17.24 -18.18 44.47
N ALA A 10 -16.33 -18.87 43.79
CA ALA A 10 -15.34 -18.25 42.91
C ALA A 10 -16.01 -17.89 41.57
N ALA A 11 -16.09 -16.59 41.26
CA ALA A 11 -16.54 -16.12 39.95
C ALA A 11 -15.41 -16.29 38.92
N ALA A 12 -15.57 -17.25 38.02
CA ALA A 12 -14.69 -17.41 36.87
C ALA A 12 -15.03 -16.35 35.81
N CYS A 13 -14.16 -15.34 35.64
CA CYS A 13 -14.23 -14.44 34.49
C CYS A 13 -13.86 -15.22 33.21
N LEU A 14 -14.86 -15.61 32.41
CA LEU A 14 -14.63 -16.03 31.04
C LEU A 14 -14.23 -14.80 30.21
N ALA A 15 -12.95 -14.69 29.87
CA ALA A 15 -12.50 -13.80 28.82
C ALA A 15 -12.98 -14.37 27.47
N LEU A 16 -13.96 -13.72 26.84
CA LEU A 16 -14.29 -13.96 25.43
C LEU A 16 -13.07 -13.54 24.59
N VAL A 17 -12.25 -14.50 24.18
CA VAL A 17 -11.30 -14.29 23.09
C VAL A 17 -12.14 -14.29 21.83
N ALA A 18 -12.46 -13.11 21.30
CA ALA A 18 -13.05 -12.99 19.98
C ALA A 18 -12.08 -13.65 18.98
N ALA A 19 -12.52 -14.74 18.35
CA ALA A 19 -11.77 -15.35 17.26
C ALA A 19 -11.65 -14.30 16.14
N ILE A 20 -10.43 -13.81 15.93
CA ILE A 20 -10.13 -12.94 14.79
C ILE A 20 -10.42 -13.81 13.56
N PRO A 21 -11.40 -13.47 12.69
CA PRO A 21 -11.64 -14.23 11.49
C PRO A 21 -10.32 -14.31 10.71
N ALA A 22 -10.01 -15.50 10.17
CA ALA A 22 -8.88 -15.66 9.27
C ALA A 22 -9.02 -14.62 8.17
N SER A 23 -8.20 -13.57 8.22
CA SER A 23 -8.31 -12.46 7.29
C SER A 23 -8.03 -13.02 5.90
N ALA A 24 -8.98 -12.82 4.98
CA ALA A 24 -8.87 -13.28 3.61
C ALA A 24 -7.57 -12.73 3.01
N SER A 25 -6.84 -13.56 2.26
CA SER A 25 -5.75 -13.05 1.44
C SER A 25 -6.32 -12.13 0.36
N PRO A 26 -5.54 -11.14 -0.12
CA PRO A 26 -5.97 -10.25 -1.19
C PRO A 26 -6.53 -11.01 -2.38
N THR A 27 -7.68 -10.54 -2.90
CA THR A 27 -8.37 -11.17 -4.03
C THR A 27 -7.86 -10.60 -5.35
N THR A 28 -7.46 -11.47 -6.28
CA THR A 28 -7.12 -11.06 -7.64
C THR A 28 -8.36 -10.61 -8.39
N VAL A 29 -8.28 -9.46 -9.06
CA VAL A 29 -9.38 -8.86 -9.82
C VAL A 29 -8.94 -8.44 -11.22
N THR A 30 -9.90 -8.45 -12.14
CA THR A 30 -9.78 -7.81 -13.46
C THR A 30 -11.01 -6.92 -13.66
N PHE A 31 -10.81 -5.60 -13.72
CA PHE A 31 -11.84 -4.67 -14.15
C PHE A 31 -11.77 -4.53 -15.66
N LYS A 32 -12.93 -4.51 -16.32
CA LYS A 32 -13.05 -4.08 -17.71
C LYS A 32 -13.82 -2.77 -17.74
N LEU A 33 -13.22 -1.74 -18.30
CA LEU A 33 -13.83 -0.42 -18.42
C LEU A 33 -14.14 -0.17 -19.89
N VAL A 34 -15.36 0.20 -20.17
CA VAL A 34 -15.78 0.67 -21.50
C VAL A 34 -16.27 2.09 -21.33
N GLY A 35 -15.76 3.02 -22.13
CA GLY A 35 -16.11 4.42 -21.97
C GLY A 35 -15.86 5.27 -23.19
N SER A 36 -16.03 6.57 -23.01
CA SER A 36 -15.73 7.56 -24.03
C SER A 36 -15.23 8.86 -23.43
N HIS A 37 -14.60 9.65 -24.30
CA HIS A 37 -14.32 11.06 -24.07
C HIS A 37 -15.40 11.88 -24.77
N PRO A 38 -16.31 12.55 -24.04
CA PRO A 38 -17.30 13.40 -24.66
C PRO A 38 -16.64 14.59 -25.36
N PRO A 39 -17.18 15.06 -26.50
CA PRO A 39 -16.73 16.30 -27.13
C PRO A 39 -16.77 17.47 -26.13
N ASP A 40 -15.77 18.33 -26.19
CA ASP A 40 -15.68 19.58 -25.40
C ASP A 40 -15.73 19.41 -23.87
N GLN A 41 -15.45 18.21 -23.35
CA GLN A 41 -15.38 17.93 -21.93
C GLN A 41 -13.98 17.51 -21.53
N ASP A 42 -13.50 17.92 -20.35
CA ASP A 42 -12.20 17.50 -19.80
C ASP A 42 -12.33 16.33 -18.82
N TYR A 43 -13.11 15.31 -19.22
CA TYR A 43 -13.28 14.09 -18.44
C TYR A 43 -13.59 12.88 -19.33
N HIS A 44 -13.25 11.71 -18.83
CA HIS A 44 -13.63 10.42 -19.42
C HIS A 44 -14.75 9.80 -18.60
N GLN A 45 -15.63 9.02 -19.23
CA GLN A 45 -16.71 8.35 -18.52
C GLN A 45 -17.08 7.03 -19.17
N GLY A 46 -17.77 6.18 -18.43
CA GLY A 46 -18.30 4.95 -18.99
C GLY A 46 -18.87 3.99 -17.96
N THR A 47 -18.86 2.71 -18.34
CA THR A 47 -19.27 1.59 -17.51
C THR A 47 -18.09 0.69 -17.18
N PHE A 48 -18.17 -0.04 -16.07
CA PHE A 48 -17.22 -1.08 -15.74
C PHE A 48 -17.92 -2.40 -15.43
N THR A 49 -17.17 -3.48 -15.54
CA THR A 49 -17.51 -4.78 -14.95
C THR A 49 -16.35 -5.27 -14.09
N ALA A 50 -16.67 -5.99 -13.01
CA ALA A 50 -15.69 -6.51 -12.07
C ALA A 50 -16.18 -7.82 -11.43
N PRO A 51 -15.27 -8.73 -11.03
CA PRO A 51 -15.64 -9.90 -10.25
C PRO A 51 -15.90 -9.53 -8.78
N ALA A 52 -16.48 -10.48 -8.04
CA ALA A 52 -16.47 -10.41 -6.58
C ALA A 52 -15.03 -10.21 -6.05
N PRO A 53 -14.84 -9.45 -4.96
CA PRO A 53 -15.87 -8.98 -4.03
C PRO A 53 -16.51 -7.64 -4.40
N MET A 54 -16.15 -7.08 -5.56
CA MET A 54 -16.74 -5.86 -6.10
C MET A 54 -18.17 -6.09 -6.58
N CYS A 55 -18.95 -5.02 -6.75
CA CYS A 55 -20.19 -5.09 -7.51
C CYS A 55 -19.88 -5.56 -8.95
N PRO A 56 -20.78 -6.34 -9.57
CA PRO A 56 -20.52 -6.91 -10.88
C PRO A 56 -20.42 -5.85 -11.99
N SER A 57 -21.06 -4.70 -11.80
CA SER A 57 -21.05 -3.59 -12.75
C SER A 57 -21.37 -2.24 -12.12
N GLY A 58 -21.08 -1.19 -12.86
CA GLY A 58 -21.38 0.18 -12.49
C GLY A 58 -20.90 1.18 -13.52
N THR A 59 -20.83 2.45 -13.12
CA THR A 59 -20.29 3.54 -13.94
C THR A 59 -18.94 3.99 -13.41
N TRP A 60 -18.14 4.60 -14.27
CA TRP A 60 -16.93 5.30 -13.86
C TRP A 60 -16.82 6.66 -14.52
N GLN A 61 -16.18 7.59 -13.85
CA GLN A 61 -15.81 8.90 -14.38
C GLN A 61 -14.36 9.19 -14.00
N GLY A 62 -13.55 9.59 -14.98
CA GLY A 62 -12.14 9.91 -14.81
C GLY A 62 -11.80 11.33 -15.23
N ASN A 63 -10.74 11.89 -14.66
CA ASN A 63 -10.18 13.18 -15.07
C ASN A 63 -8.84 13.02 -15.81
N GLY A 64 -8.33 14.10 -16.39
CA GLY A 64 -7.00 14.13 -17.05
C GLY A 64 -5.80 13.89 -16.12
N GLN A 65 -6.02 13.76 -14.80
CA GLN A 65 -4.98 13.45 -13.81
C GLN A 65 -4.95 11.96 -13.43
N GLY A 66 -5.77 11.13 -14.07
CA GLY A 66 -5.78 9.68 -13.89
C GLY A 66 -6.57 9.21 -12.68
N THR A 67 -7.27 10.11 -12.00
CA THR A 67 -8.22 9.72 -10.96
C THR A 67 -9.51 9.24 -11.61
N ARG A 68 -10.02 8.07 -11.19
CA ARG A 68 -11.28 7.48 -11.65
C ARG A 68 -12.17 7.14 -10.46
N VAL A 69 -13.40 7.66 -10.46
CA VAL A 69 -14.44 7.34 -9.48
C VAL A 69 -15.36 6.30 -10.07
N PHE A 70 -15.53 5.17 -9.37
CA PHE A 70 -16.39 4.06 -9.74
C PHE A 70 -17.61 4.05 -8.82
N THR A 71 -18.80 3.95 -9.43
CA THR A 71 -20.09 3.91 -8.72
C THR A 71 -20.80 2.62 -9.06
N CYS A 72 -21.08 1.80 -8.05
CA CYS A 72 -21.72 0.51 -8.24
C CYS A 72 -23.22 0.64 -8.57
N ALA A 73 -23.69 -0.16 -9.53
CA ALA A 73 -25.09 -0.16 -9.96
C ALA A 73 -26.05 -0.70 -8.88
N ASP A 74 -25.54 -1.52 -7.95
CA ASP A 74 -26.30 -2.08 -6.82
C ASP A 74 -26.40 -1.14 -5.61
N ALA A 75 -25.96 0.12 -5.76
CA ALA A 75 -25.90 1.13 -4.70
C ALA A 75 -25.07 0.74 -3.45
N SER A 76 -24.20 -0.29 -3.55
CA SER A 76 -23.34 -0.72 -2.44
C SER A 76 -22.28 0.33 -2.05
N GLY A 77 -22.00 1.31 -2.92
CA GLY A 77 -21.11 2.43 -2.65
C GLY A 77 -20.29 2.84 -3.88
N THR A 78 -19.25 3.62 -3.62
CA THR A 78 -18.28 4.08 -4.62
C THR A 78 -16.85 3.75 -4.18
N PHE A 79 -15.92 3.68 -5.14
CA PHE A 79 -14.49 3.65 -4.85
C PHE A 79 -13.73 4.51 -5.86
N THR A 80 -12.62 5.09 -5.43
CA THR A 80 -11.77 5.94 -6.27
C THR A 80 -10.43 5.26 -6.45
N ALA A 81 -9.96 5.20 -7.69
CA ALA A 81 -8.63 4.73 -8.02
C ALA A 81 -7.81 5.82 -8.71
N SER A 82 -6.53 5.87 -8.40
CA SER A 82 -5.54 6.65 -9.14
C SER A 82 -4.85 5.73 -10.13
N PHE A 83 -4.72 6.16 -11.38
CA PHE A 83 -3.90 5.54 -12.40
C PHE A 83 -2.74 6.48 -12.73
N ASP A 84 -1.53 5.94 -12.71
CA ASP A 84 -0.30 6.64 -13.04
C ASP A 84 0.27 6.00 -14.31
N GLY A 85 -0.13 6.53 -15.45
CA GLY A 85 0.30 6.08 -16.78
C GLY A 85 -0.14 7.08 -17.83
N GLU A 86 0.23 6.84 -19.09
CA GLU A 86 -0.18 7.69 -20.20
C GLU A 86 -1.71 7.63 -20.36
N LEU A 87 -2.37 8.78 -20.22
CA LEU A 87 -3.82 8.92 -20.22
C LEU A 87 -4.36 9.37 -21.57
N GLU A 88 -3.52 10.00 -22.38
CA GLU A 88 -3.92 10.62 -23.62
C GLU A 88 -3.69 9.66 -24.78
N HIS A 89 -4.79 9.32 -25.47
CA HIS A 89 -4.88 8.81 -26.84
C HIS A 89 -3.71 7.95 -27.35
N THR A 90 -3.16 7.09 -26.48
CA THR A 90 -2.01 6.23 -26.78
C THR A 90 -2.42 4.77 -26.60
N THR A 91 -2.46 4.01 -27.70
CA THR A 91 -3.01 2.66 -27.71
C THR A 91 -2.04 1.75 -26.98
N GLY A 92 -2.55 0.94 -26.07
CA GLY A 92 -1.72 0.05 -25.27
C GLY A 92 -0.87 0.80 -24.24
N ALA A 93 -1.25 2.03 -23.88
CA ALA A 93 -0.68 2.72 -22.73
C ALA A 93 -0.85 1.86 -21.48
N LYS A 94 0.18 1.85 -20.63
CA LYS A 94 0.22 1.05 -19.42
C LYS A 94 0.66 1.89 -18.24
N GLY A 95 0.15 1.54 -17.06
CA GLY A 95 0.53 2.21 -15.83
C GLY A 95 0.04 1.47 -14.59
N PRO A 96 0.69 1.66 -13.43
CA PRO A 96 0.13 1.23 -12.17
C PRO A 96 -1.18 1.93 -11.83
N TRP A 97 -2.03 1.26 -11.06
CA TRP A 97 -3.18 1.85 -10.40
C TRP A 97 -3.22 1.48 -8.93
N ALA A 98 -3.89 2.32 -8.13
CA ALA A 98 -4.17 2.06 -6.72
C ALA A 98 -5.54 2.61 -6.31
N ILE A 99 -6.27 1.89 -5.46
CA ILE A 99 -7.51 2.38 -4.83
C ILE A 99 -7.13 3.28 -3.66
N VAL A 100 -7.60 4.52 -3.69
CA VAL A 100 -7.22 5.58 -2.74
C VAL A 100 -8.32 5.90 -1.74
N SER A 101 -9.58 5.62 -2.07
CA SER A 101 -10.71 5.85 -1.17
C SER A 101 -11.95 5.06 -1.61
N GLY A 102 -12.95 5.00 -0.74
CA GLY A 102 -14.27 4.46 -1.06
C GLY A 102 -15.32 4.82 -0.03
N THR A 103 -16.57 4.48 -0.33
CA THR A 103 -17.76 4.76 0.47
C THR A 103 -18.62 3.49 0.58
N GLY A 104 -19.58 3.49 1.52
CA GLY A 104 -20.47 2.35 1.72
C GLY A 104 -19.68 1.06 2.00
N LYS A 105 -20.00 -0.01 1.27
CA LYS A 105 -19.29 -1.30 1.33
C LYS A 105 -17.78 -1.15 1.11
N TYR A 106 -17.34 -0.19 0.31
CA TYR A 106 -15.95 -0.01 -0.12
C TYR A 106 -15.12 0.94 0.75
N ALA A 107 -15.62 1.35 1.93
CA ALA A 107 -14.92 2.30 2.79
C ALA A 107 -13.49 1.88 3.17
N THR A 108 -13.27 0.58 3.38
CA THR A 108 -11.95 0.01 3.69
C THR A 108 -11.28 -0.66 2.49
N LEU A 109 -11.89 -0.58 1.30
CA LEU A 109 -11.33 -1.20 0.10
C LEU A 109 -9.98 -0.57 -0.24
N ARG A 110 -8.99 -1.42 -0.42
CA ARG A 110 -7.69 -1.10 -0.98
C ARG A 110 -7.38 -2.07 -2.09
N GLY A 111 -6.40 -1.71 -2.89
CA GLY A 111 -5.94 -2.53 -3.98
C GLY A 111 -5.00 -1.78 -4.87
N ARG A 112 -4.26 -2.55 -5.66
CA ARG A 112 -3.30 -2.03 -6.61
C ARG A 112 -3.06 -3.03 -7.73
N GLY A 113 -2.54 -2.55 -8.83
CA GLY A 113 -2.22 -3.39 -9.96
C GLY A 113 -1.65 -2.64 -11.14
N GLY A 114 -1.75 -3.24 -12.31
CA GLY A 114 -1.44 -2.63 -13.59
C GLY A 114 -2.69 -2.49 -14.45
N ALA A 115 -2.72 -1.45 -15.27
CA ALA A 115 -3.77 -1.22 -16.23
C ALA A 115 -3.17 -1.11 -17.64
N THR A 116 -3.94 -1.57 -18.62
CA THR A 116 -3.73 -1.32 -20.04
C THR A 116 -4.92 -0.52 -20.54
N VAL A 117 -4.63 0.60 -21.21
CA VAL A 117 -5.61 1.49 -21.84
C VAL A 117 -5.61 1.19 -23.33
N ASP A 118 -6.71 0.67 -23.84
CA ASP A 118 -6.91 0.45 -25.26
C ASP A 118 -7.97 1.42 -25.76
N PHE A 119 -7.68 2.15 -26.85
CA PHE A 119 -8.65 3.03 -27.49
C PHE A 119 -8.97 2.54 -28.90
N SER A 120 -10.20 2.79 -29.35
CA SER A 120 -10.56 2.74 -30.77
C SER A 120 -11.04 4.12 -31.21
N THR A 121 -10.44 4.64 -32.29
CA THR A 121 -11.01 5.78 -33.01
C THR A 121 -12.13 5.27 -33.88
N GLY A 122 -13.38 5.60 -33.54
CA GLY A 122 -14.50 5.36 -34.45
C GLY A 122 -14.29 6.08 -35.79
N PRO A 123 -15.05 5.72 -36.85
CA PRO A 123 -14.78 6.16 -38.23
C PRO A 123 -14.82 7.67 -38.51
N ASN A 124 -15.01 8.55 -37.52
CA ASN A 124 -15.03 10.02 -37.68
C ASN A 124 -14.24 10.79 -36.59
N GLY A 125 -13.25 10.19 -35.92
CA GLY A 125 -12.32 10.93 -35.05
C GLY A 125 -12.91 11.56 -33.78
N SER A 126 -14.19 11.32 -33.49
CA SER A 126 -14.89 11.67 -32.26
C SER A 126 -16.21 10.91 -32.20
N PRO A 127 -16.62 10.32 -31.07
CA PRO A 127 -15.93 10.29 -29.78
C PRO A 127 -14.85 9.20 -29.70
N ILE A 128 -13.84 9.44 -28.87
CA ILE A 128 -12.79 8.46 -28.56
C ILE A 128 -13.41 7.45 -27.60
N THR A 129 -13.41 6.18 -27.97
CA THR A 129 -13.94 5.10 -27.12
C THR A 129 -12.79 4.35 -26.46
N PHE A 130 -12.95 4.06 -25.18
CA PHE A 130 -12.00 3.35 -24.33
C PHE A 130 -12.47 1.93 -24.06
N SER A 131 -11.52 1.00 -24.01
CA SER A 131 -11.70 -0.40 -23.63
C SER A 131 -10.54 -0.83 -22.73
N ASP A 132 -10.51 -0.34 -21.51
CA ASP A 132 -9.37 -0.57 -20.62
C ASP A 132 -9.51 -1.89 -19.87
N THR A 133 -8.37 -2.52 -19.60
CA THR A 133 -8.28 -3.70 -18.73
C THR A 133 -7.36 -3.41 -17.56
N TRP A 134 -7.91 -3.47 -16.35
CA TRP A 134 -7.18 -3.21 -15.10
C TRP A 134 -7.08 -4.50 -14.30
N GLN A 135 -5.86 -4.96 -14.04
CA GLN A 135 -5.59 -6.22 -13.33
C GLN A 135 -4.81 -5.94 -12.05
N GLY A 136 -5.14 -6.63 -10.97
CA GLY A 136 -4.43 -6.47 -9.71
C GLY A 136 -5.05 -7.25 -8.57
N VAL A 137 -4.81 -6.78 -7.36
CA VAL A 137 -5.36 -7.36 -6.14
C VAL A 137 -6.12 -6.31 -5.35
N VAL A 138 -7.17 -6.73 -4.65
CA VAL A 138 -7.96 -5.89 -3.74
C VAL A 138 -8.21 -6.63 -2.43
N ASP A 139 -8.42 -5.88 -1.36
CA ASP A 139 -8.93 -6.39 -0.09
C ASP A 139 -9.65 -5.26 0.68
N PHE A 140 -10.51 -5.63 1.62
CA PHE A 140 -11.17 -4.69 2.54
C PHE A 140 -10.28 -4.40 3.76
N ASP A 141 -9.03 -4.06 3.49
CA ASP A 141 -8.02 -3.79 4.49
C ASP A 141 -7.46 -2.37 4.33
N ASN A 142 -7.66 -1.54 5.35
CA ASN A 142 -7.10 -0.18 5.41
C ASN A 142 -6.03 -0.04 6.50
N VAL A 143 -5.53 -1.15 7.04
CA VAL A 143 -4.56 -1.18 8.13
C VAL A 143 -3.16 -1.32 7.54
N ALA A 144 -2.34 -0.29 7.69
CA ALA A 144 -0.95 -0.36 7.26
C ALA A 144 -0.12 -1.32 8.14
N PRO A 145 0.95 -1.94 7.58
CA PRO A 145 1.91 -2.72 8.34
C PRO A 145 2.44 -1.97 9.56
N ARG A 146 2.70 -2.71 10.64
CA ARG A 146 3.37 -2.14 11.82
C ARG A 146 4.86 -2.08 11.55
N ILE A 147 5.57 -1.10 12.11
CA ILE A 147 7.04 -1.07 12.07
C ILE A 147 7.55 -0.98 13.49
N THR A 148 8.41 -1.93 13.87
CA THR A 148 9.13 -1.93 15.14
C THR A 148 10.62 -2.06 14.90
N VAL A 149 11.38 -1.00 15.13
CA VAL A 149 12.85 -1.03 15.05
C VAL A 149 13.40 -1.70 16.30
N GLN A 150 14.02 -2.87 16.13
CA GLN A 150 14.59 -3.67 17.21
C GLN A 150 16.06 -3.30 17.47
N ARG A 151 16.82 -3.01 16.40
CA ARG A 151 18.22 -2.58 16.49
C ARG A 151 18.51 -1.52 15.44
N ALA A 152 19.23 -0.48 15.86
CA ALA A 152 19.67 0.60 15.00
C ALA A 152 21.02 1.12 15.51
N THR A 153 22.12 0.67 14.92
CA THR A 153 23.46 1.06 15.35
C THR A 153 24.33 1.51 14.18
N ALA A 154 25.24 2.44 14.47
CA ALA A 154 26.23 2.94 13.54
C ALA A 154 27.63 2.75 14.12
N THR A 155 28.44 1.92 13.45
CA THR A 155 29.81 1.64 13.88
C THR A 155 30.79 2.19 12.87
N ARG A 156 31.78 2.95 13.35
CA ARG A 156 32.84 3.47 12.49
C ARG A 156 33.72 2.33 11.98
N ILE A 157 33.99 2.32 10.69
CA ILE A 157 34.92 1.38 10.06
C ILE A 157 36.33 1.98 10.14
N ARG A 158 37.31 1.22 10.61
CA ARG A 158 38.69 1.70 10.81
C ARG A 158 39.36 2.09 9.48
N LYS A 159 39.21 1.26 8.44
CA LYS A 159 39.73 1.50 7.09
C LYS A 159 38.70 1.07 6.03
N PRO A 160 38.46 1.87 4.98
CA PRO A 160 38.97 3.23 4.76
C PRO A 160 38.32 4.25 5.71
N LYS A 161 39.04 5.34 6.01
CA LYS A 161 38.57 6.39 6.94
C LYS A 161 37.26 7.03 6.44
N GLY A 162 36.40 7.40 7.40
CA GLY A 162 35.16 8.13 7.13
C GLY A 162 33.97 7.26 6.69
N ARG A 163 34.12 5.93 6.73
CA ARG A 163 33.02 5.00 6.49
C ARG A 163 32.41 4.47 7.78
N TYR A 164 31.12 4.16 7.71
CA TYR A 164 30.37 3.55 8.81
C TYR A 164 29.63 2.32 8.30
N LEU A 165 29.51 1.33 9.17
CA LEU A 165 28.60 0.20 9.02
C LEU A 165 27.36 0.48 9.87
N LEU A 166 26.22 0.64 9.22
CA LEU A 166 24.93 0.67 9.89
C LEU A 166 24.39 -0.75 9.98
N ARG A 167 23.93 -1.13 11.17
CA ARG A 167 23.18 -2.37 11.40
C ARG A 167 21.79 -2.01 11.85
N LEU A 168 20.81 -2.42 11.06
CA LEU A 168 19.40 -2.20 11.30
C LEU A 168 18.72 -3.56 11.40
N SER A 169 17.89 -3.78 12.42
CA SER A 169 16.91 -4.87 12.41
C SER A 169 15.55 -4.34 12.84
N PHE A 170 14.51 -4.83 12.18
CA PHE A 170 13.15 -4.39 12.39
C PHE A 170 12.18 -5.52 12.15
N ALA A 171 11.05 -5.47 12.83
CA ALA A 171 9.85 -6.22 12.49
C ALA A 171 8.91 -5.32 11.71
N CYS A 172 8.31 -5.85 10.65
CA CYS A 172 7.26 -5.19 9.91
C CYS A 172 6.13 -6.13 9.46
N PRO A 173 5.44 -6.81 10.40
CA PRO A 173 4.34 -7.69 10.04
C PRO A 173 3.13 -6.87 9.58
N ASP A 174 2.38 -7.50 8.67
CA ASP A 174 1.04 -7.11 8.29
C ASP A 174 0.02 -7.56 9.36
N ASN A 175 -1.19 -6.99 9.36
CA ASN A 175 -2.30 -7.47 10.20
C ASN A 175 -2.84 -8.83 9.73
N VAL A 176 -2.63 -9.21 8.47
CA VAL A 176 -2.96 -10.54 7.95
C VAL A 176 -1.73 -11.43 8.03
N ALA A 177 -1.85 -12.53 8.78
CA ALA A 177 -0.75 -13.48 8.94
C ALA A 177 -0.34 -14.08 7.58
N GLY A 178 0.96 -14.08 7.29
CA GLY A 178 1.52 -14.65 6.07
C GLY A 178 1.59 -13.67 4.89
N ASN A 179 0.97 -12.48 4.97
CA ASN A 179 1.14 -11.46 3.95
C ASN A 179 2.61 -11.05 3.81
N THR A 180 3.06 -10.96 2.55
CA THR A 180 4.40 -10.49 2.24
C THR A 180 4.40 -8.97 2.18
N VAL A 181 5.15 -8.34 3.08
CA VAL A 181 5.35 -6.90 3.17
C VAL A 181 6.61 -6.54 2.39
N SER A 182 6.47 -5.59 1.47
CA SER A 182 7.62 -4.96 0.81
C SER A 182 8.16 -3.86 1.71
N TYR A 183 9.49 -3.72 1.80
CA TYR A 183 10.11 -2.66 2.57
C TYR A 183 11.15 -1.92 1.74
N GLU A 184 11.34 -0.65 2.08
CA GLU A 184 12.39 0.22 1.56
C GLU A 184 13.06 0.97 2.71
N VAL A 185 14.38 0.96 2.73
CA VAL A 185 15.21 1.69 3.68
C VAL A 185 16.05 2.70 2.93
N VAL A 186 15.89 3.97 3.27
CA VAL A 186 16.70 5.08 2.77
C VAL A 186 17.51 5.67 3.92
N VAL A 187 18.81 5.83 3.71
CA VAL A 187 19.72 6.45 4.66
C VAL A 187 20.20 7.77 4.08
N SER A 188 19.96 8.86 4.78
CA SER A 188 20.31 10.20 4.32
C SER A 188 21.02 11.01 5.42
N THR A 189 21.63 12.12 5.01
CA THR A 189 22.10 13.15 5.97
C THR A 189 21.04 14.22 6.16
N ALA A 190 21.21 15.09 7.16
CA ALA A 190 20.32 16.25 7.35
C ALA A 190 20.32 17.22 6.15
N ALA A 191 21.34 17.18 5.29
CA ALA A 191 21.39 17.95 4.06
C ALA A 191 20.57 17.33 2.91
N GLY A 192 19.84 16.24 3.17
CA GLY A 192 18.96 15.58 2.20
C GLY A 192 19.65 14.62 1.22
N SER A 193 20.99 14.55 1.21
CA SER A 193 21.69 13.61 0.32
C SER A 193 21.55 12.16 0.78
N ASP A 194 21.06 11.30 -0.11
CA ASP A 194 21.00 9.85 0.06
C ASP A 194 22.40 9.25 0.08
N LEU A 195 22.66 8.42 1.09
CA LEU A 195 23.92 7.71 1.31
C LEU A 195 23.81 6.22 0.98
N ALA A 196 22.63 5.64 1.17
CA ALA A 196 22.34 4.25 0.85
C ALA A 196 20.84 4.04 0.73
N LYS A 197 20.45 3.13 -0.15
CA LYS A 197 19.09 2.65 -0.32
C LYS A 197 19.08 1.12 -0.35
N ARG A 198 18.09 0.49 0.27
CA ARG A 198 17.92 -0.96 0.27
C ARG A 198 16.44 -1.32 0.35
N SER A 199 15.99 -2.13 -0.59
CA SER A 199 14.62 -2.64 -0.60
C SER A 199 14.60 -4.16 -0.53
N GLY A 200 13.45 -4.73 -0.16
CA GLY A 200 13.25 -6.17 -0.08
C GLY A 200 11.84 -6.53 0.34
N GLN A 201 11.63 -7.81 0.65
CA GLN A 201 10.34 -8.35 1.07
C GLN A 201 10.51 -9.23 2.31
N THR A 202 9.49 -9.28 3.16
CA THR A 202 9.46 -10.12 4.35
C THR A 202 8.04 -10.35 4.82
N THR A 203 7.79 -11.45 5.55
CA THR A 203 6.52 -11.71 6.23
C THR A 203 6.54 -11.29 7.71
N THR A 204 7.72 -11.00 8.26
CA THR A 204 7.88 -10.71 9.70
C THR A 204 8.79 -9.52 9.96
N GLY A 205 9.96 -9.47 9.33
CA GLY A 205 10.99 -8.47 9.57
C GLY A 205 12.27 -8.75 8.80
N ALA A 206 13.25 -7.86 8.89
CA ALA A 206 14.54 -8.02 8.24
C ALA A 206 15.69 -7.45 9.09
N ALA A 207 16.89 -7.95 8.79
CA ALA A 207 18.14 -7.42 9.32
C ALA A 207 19.06 -7.01 8.17
N LEU A 208 19.52 -5.77 8.21
CA LEU A 208 20.30 -5.14 7.15
C LEU A 208 21.64 -4.64 7.67
N SER A 209 22.64 -4.68 6.79
CA SER A 209 23.96 -4.09 7.00
C SER A 209 24.27 -3.15 5.84
N LEU A 210 24.35 -1.85 6.13
CA LEU A 210 24.55 -0.81 5.11
C LEU A 210 25.87 -0.09 5.35
N ARG A 211 26.72 -0.02 4.33
CA ARG A 211 27.97 0.74 4.38
C ARG A 211 27.72 2.13 3.81
N ILE A 212 28.00 3.16 4.60
CA ILE A 212 27.81 4.56 4.20
C ILE A 212 29.10 5.37 4.33
N ARG A 213 29.17 6.47 3.58
CA ARG A 213 30.24 7.46 3.68
C ARG A 213 29.62 8.86 3.82
N PRO A 214 29.18 9.24 5.03
CA PRO A 214 28.62 10.56 5.26
C PRO A 214 29.71 11.65 5.16
N SER A 215 29.29 12.91 5.00
CA SER A 215 30.21 14.05 4.98
C SER A 215 30.97 14.18 6.32
N ARG A 216 32.14 14.82 6.33
CA ARG A 216 32.97 14.96 7.55
C ARG A 216 32.26 15.73 8.67
N SER A 217 31.36 16.65 8.31
CA SER A 217 30.57 17.44 9.25
C SER A 217 29.38 16.66 9.84
N ALA A 218 28.92 15.60 9.18
CA ALA A 218 27.78 14.82 9.63
C ALA A 218 28.01 14.20 11.01
N ARG A 219 27.08 14.47 11.93
CA ARG A 219 27.05 13.88 13.28
C ARG A 219 26.00 12.79 13.42
N PHE A 220 25.03 12.78 12.52
CA PHE A 220 23.92 11.86 12.49
C PHE A 220 23.58 11.50 11.05
N VAL A 221 22.91 10.38 10.90
CA VAL A 221 22.16 10.02 9.68
C VAL A 221 20.71 9.79 10.04
N SER A 222 19.82 10.08 9.10
CA SER A 222 18.43 9.67 9.15
C SER A 222 18.31 8.32 8.46
N VAL A 223 17.53 7.43 9.05
CA VAL A 223 17.17 6.14 8.45
C VAL A 223 15.65 6.11 8.37
N GLU A 224 15.13 6.23 7.17
CA GLU A 224 13.72 6.11 6.87
C GLU A 224 13.44 4.68 6.42
N LEU A 225 12.46 4.04 7.05
CA LEU A 225 11.98 2.71 6.71
C LEU A 225 10.50 2.84 6.33
N THR A 226 10.17 2.50 5.09
CA THR A 226 8.80 2.38 4.59
C THR A 226 8.47 0.91 4.41
N ALA A 227 7.32 0.48 4.92
CA ALA A 227 6.79 -0.87 4.75
C ALA A 227 5.41 -0.78 4.09
N THR A 228 5.15 -1.64 3.10
CA THR A 228 3.94 -1.64 2.27
C THR A 228 3.39 -3.05 2.16
N ASP A 229 2.10 -3.23 2.44
CA ASP A 229 1.40 -4.50 2.33
C ASP A 229 1.09 -4.87 0.85
N PRO A 230 0.46 -6.03 0.58
CA PRO A 230 0.10 -6.40 -0.79
C PRO A 230 -0.90 -5.48 -1.49
N VAL A 231 -1.79 -4.81 -0.75
CA VAL A 231 -2.89 -3.97 -1.27
C VAL A 231 -2.56 -2.48 -1.32
N GLY A 232 -1.37 -2.10 -0.85
CA GLY A 232 -0.80 -0.76 -0.95
C GLY A 232 -0.90 0.09 0.32
N ASN A 233 -1.41 -0.41 1.45
CA ASN A 233 -1.28 0.36 2.69
C ASN A 233 0.19 0.41 3.10
N PHE A 234 0.64 1.56 3.57
CA PHE A 234 2.02 1.75 3.95
C PHE A 234 2.18 2.52 5.26
N ARG A 235 3.31 2.28 5.90
CA ARG A 235 3.76 3.03 7.07
C ARG A 235 5.21 3.40 6.89
N THR A 236 5.58 4.60 7.33
CA THR A 236 6.96 5.06 7.36
C THR A 236 7.39 5.30 8.81
N SER A 237 8.64 4.94 9.12
CA SER A 237 9.28 5.18 10.40
C SER A 237 10.67 5.76 10.19
N THR A 238 10.94 6.90 10.80
CA THR A 238 12.22 7.59 10.67
C THR A 238 13.02 7.50 11.97
N ARG A 239 14.28 7.09 11.88
CA ARG A 239 15.19 6.97 13.03
C ARG A 239 16.48 7.72 12.79
N ARG A 240 16.82 8.62 13.70
CA ARG A 240 18.12 9.30 13.71
C ARG A 240 19.17 8.45 14.42
N MET A 241 20.27 8.16 13.74
CA MET A 241 21.41 7.41 14.30
C MET A 241 22.61 8.33 14.47
N ARG A 242 23.23 8.32 15.66
CA ARG A 242 24.44 9.11 15.94
C ARG A 242 25.67 8.42 15.38
N LEU A 243 26.49 9.17 14.66
CA LEU A 243 27.79 8.75 14.17
C LEU A 243 28.84 9.04 15.24
N ARG A 244 29.32 7.99 15.92
CA ARG A 244 30.41 8.12 16.89
C ARG A 244 31.74 8.24 16.15
N ARG A 245 32.49 9.31 16.44
CA ARG A 245 33.79 9.60 15.79
C ARG A 245 34.91 8.73 16.32
#